data_AF-A0A7Y2ASR9-F1
#
_entry.id   AF-A0A7Y2ASR9-F1
#
_cell.length_a   1.000
_cell.length_b   1.000
_cell.length_c   1.000
_cell.angle_alpha   90.00
_cell.angle_beta   90.00
_cell.angle_gamma   90.00
#
_symmetry.space_group_name_H-M   'P 1'
#
loop_
_entity.id
_entity.type
_entity.pdbx_description
1 polymer ?
#
loop_
_entity_poly.entity_id
_entity_poly.type
_entity_poly.pdbx_seq_one_letter_code
_entity_poly.pdbx_strand_id
1 'polypeptide(L)'
;MKSTTQEVTMGPKDARKVFRKLGTCSRTFFHIVNREFGPPKELEERAADALAGGILQEGHQCGMLWGASLAVGAEAYRTCNDQNEAITVAIIATQSLMNSFTKNEHTINCRDITHCDFKSKWSFAKYMVSGRFLYCFKMADKWAPDAVATAREELARTNRNVPAVAMSCATEVARKMGATDEEMIMVAGFAGGLGLSGAACGALSAAIWMKSLAWCKEAAKKMALKNPEAKNTLETFYKATDANIHCDVITETSFSTIEEHTLFIKNGGCAKLINVLSTS
;
A
#
# COMPACT_ATOMS: atom_id res chain seq x y z
N MET A 1 7.86 30.53 -19.60
CA MET A 1 8.89 30.10 -18.62
C MET A 1 9.00 28.59 -18.68
N LYS A 2 10.14 28.06 -19.13
CA LYS A 2 10.38 26.62 -19.30
C LYS A 2 10.39 25.97 -17.92
N SER A 3 9.45 25.07 -17.65
CA SER A 3 9.45 24.20 -16.47
C SER A 3 10.53 23.14 -16.69
N THR A 4 11.72 23.39 -16.17
CA THR A 4 12.80 22.41 -16.12
C THR A 4 12.38 21.32 -15.12
N THR A 5 11.74 20.26 -15.62
CA THR A 5 11.68 18.97 -14.90
C THR A 5 13.10 18.42 -14.87
N GLN A 6 13.92 18.89 -13.92
CA GLN A 6 15.08 18.12 -13.50
C GLN A 6 14.54 16.79 -12.99
N GLU A 7 14.72 15.74 -13.80
CA GLU A 7 14.66 14.35 -13.35
C GLU A 7 15.57 14.24 -12.16
N VAL A 8 14.95 14.08 -11.00
CA VAL A 8 15.74 13.92 -9.80
C VAL A 8 16.17 12.45 -9.76
N THR A 9 17.47 12.24 -10.00
CA THR A 9 18.22 11.00 -9.79
C THR A 9 18.41 10.71 -8.29
N MET A 10 17.35 10.85 -7.48
CA MET A 10 17.37 10.51 -6.06
C MET A 10 17.04 9.03 -5.91
N GLY A 11 18.01 8.26 -5.43
CA GLY A 11 17.85 6.84 -5.12
C GLY A 11 17.47 6.61 -3.64
N PRO A 12 17.54 5.37 -3.15
CA PRO A 12 17.17 5.01 -1.78
C PRO A 12 17.95 5.74 -0.67
N LYS A 13 19.13 6.27 -0.98
CA LYS A 13 19.95 7.06 -0.03
C LYS A 13 19.43 8.50 0.19
N ASP A 14 18.49 8.96 -0.62
CA ASP A 14 17.93 10.31 -0.57
C ASP A 14 16.46 10.34 -0.10
N ALA A 15 16.01 9.30 0.59
CA ALA A 15 14.59 9.08 0.87
C ALA A 15 13.91 10.24 1.59
N ARG A 16 14.58 10.91 2.53
CA ARG A 16 14.08 12.14 3.19
C ARG A 16 13.89 13.28 2.20
N LYS A 17 14.79 13.46 1.25
CA LYS A 17 14.70 14.53 0.25
C LYS A 17 13.54 14.24 -0.71
N VAL A 18 13.39 12.98 -1.12
CA VAL A 18 12.22 12.51 -1.89
C VAL A 18 10.93 12.74 -1.08
N PHE A 19 10.90 12.35 0.19
CA PHE A 19 9.73 12.52 1.04
C PHE A 19 9.34 13.98 1.21
N ARG A 20 10.29 14.88 1.46
CA ARG A 20 10.02 16.33 1.51
C ARG A 20 9.46 16.87 0.21
N LYS A 21 9.90 16.33 -0.94
CA LYS A 21 9.45 16.75 -2.26
C LYS A 21 8.04 16.23 -2.59
N LEU A 22 7.78 14.96 -2.30
CA LEU A 22 6.53 14.28 -2.67
C LEU A 22 5.42 14.45 -1.63
N GLY A 23 5.78 14.80 -0.39
CA GLY A 23 4.85 15.19 0.68
C GLY A 23 4.21 14.04 1.44
N THR A 24 4.21 12.81 0.91
CA THR A 24 3.59 11.64 1.56
C THR A 24 4.51 10.42 1.58
N CYS A 25 4.42 9.62 2.65
CA CYS A 25 5.29 8.47 2.85
C CYS A 25 5.02 7.33 1.86
N SER A 26 3.75 7.09 1.55
CA SER A 26 3.32 6.06 0.60
C SER A 26 3.75 6.35 -0.83
N ARG A 27 3.52 7.58 -1.32
CA ARG A 27 4.04 7.98 -2.63
C ARG A 27 5.56 7.88 -2.69
N THR A 28 6.23 8.30 -1.62
CA THR A 28 7.70 8.25 -1.53
C THR A 28 8.25 6.84 -1.69
N PHE A 29 7.70 5.87 -0.98
CA PHE A 29 8.21 4.50 -1.05
C PHE A 29 7.77 3.77 -2.31
N PHE A 30 6.60 4.09 -2.86
CA PHE A 30 6.27 3.64 -4.19
C PHE A 30 7.30 4.18 -5.21
N HIS A 31 7.55 5.48 -5.19
CA HIS A 31 8.52 6.13 -6.08
C HIS A 31 9.94 5.56 -5.97
N ILE A 32 10.48 5.46 -4.75
CA ILE A 32 11.86 5.00 -4.53
C ILE A 32 12.02 3.55 -4.97
N VAL A 33 11.12 2.67 -4.54
CA VAL A 33 11.26 1.24 -4.81
C VAL A 33 10.99 0.94 -6.29
N ASN A 34 9.95 1.51 -6.90
CA ASN A 34 9.60 1.24 -8.30
C ASN A 34 10.72 1.64 -9.28
N ARG A 35 11.43 2.73 -8.99
CA ARG A 35 12.53 3.23 -9.84
C ARG A 35 13.75 2.31 -9.90
N GLU A 36 13.88 1.39 -8.95
CA GLU A 36 14.97 0.41 -8.96
C GLU A 36 14.74 -0.70 -9.98
N PHE A 37 13.53 -0.79 -10.54
CA PHE A 37 13.13 -1.88 -11.42
C PHE A 37 12.52 -1.43 -12.75
N GLY A 38 11.83 -0.28 -12.78
CA GLY A 38 11.18 0.19 -14.00
C GLY A 38 10.88 1.69 -14.02
N PRO A 39 10.18 2.16 -15.08
CA PRO A 39 9.92 3.57 -15.26
C PRO A 39 8.99 4.13 -14.16
N PRO A 40 9.05 5.44 -13.87
CA PRO A 40 8.14 6.09 -12.95
C PRO A 40 6.68 5.89 -13.34
N LYS A 41 5.80 5.74 -12.34
CA LYS A 41 4.35 5.58 -12.51
C LYS A 41 3.64 6.75 -11.85
N GLU A 42 3.78 7.95 -12.41
CA GLU A 42 3.43 9.20 -11.72
C GLU A 42 1.97 9.27 -11.25
N LEU A 43 1.01 8.73 -12.00
CA LEU A 43 -0.40 8.76 -11.59
C LEU A 43 -0.69 7.78 -10.46
N GLU A 44 -0.13 6.59 -10.54
CA GLU A 44 -0.23 5.51 -9.57
C GLU A 44 0.50 5.86 -8.27
N GLU A 45 1.69 6.44 -8.37
CA GLU A 45 2.48 6.99 -7.27
C GLU A 45 1.71 8.11 -6.57
N ARG A 46 1.09 9.03 -7.32
CA ARG A 46 0.21 10.07 -6.75
C ARG A 46 -1.01 9.49 -6.05
N ALA A 47 -1.65 8.48 -6.65
CA ALA A 47 -2.82 7.83 -6.04
C ALA A 47 -2.48 7.22 -4.67
N ALA A 48 -1.23 6.76 -4.48
CA ALA A 48 -0.77 6.25 -3.20
C ALA A 48 -0.77 7.30 -2.08
N ASP A 49 -0.87 8.61 -2.36
CA ASP A 49 -1.01 9.66 -1.32
C ASP A 49 -2.16 9.34 -0.35
N ALA A 50 -3.23 8.71 -0.82
CA ALA A 50 -4.39 8.33 0.00
C ALA A 50 -4.06 7.27 1.07
N LEU A 51 -2.96 6.53 0.94
CA LEU A 51 -2.51 5.53 1.90
C LEU A 51 -1.58 6.12 2.98
N ALA A 52 -1.24 7.40 2.87
CA ALA A 52 -0.40 8.10 3.84
C ALA A 52 -1.11 8.33 5.18
N GLY A 53 -0.33 8.33 6.26
CA GLY A 53 -0.89 8.45 7.62
C GLY A 53 -1.63 7.20 8.09
N GLY A 54 -1.50 6.07 7.39
CA GLY A 54 -2.17 4.81 7.73
C GLY A 54 -3.60 4.75 7.21
N ILE A 55 -3.75 4.81 5.88
CA ILE A 55 -5.02 4.84 5.13
C ILE A 55 -5.84 6.09 5.48
N LEU A 56 -5.82 7.11 4.62
CA LEU A 56 -6.56 8.37 4.80
C LEU A 56 -6.35 9.02 6.18
N GLN A 57 -5.14 8.87 6.72
CA GLN A 57 -4.73 9.35 8.03
C GLN A 57 -5.48 8.72 9.22
N GLU A 58 -6.03 7.51 9.06
CA GLU A 58 -6.67 6.75 10.14
C GLU A 58 -5.67 6.06 11.09
N GLY A 59 -4.37 6.17 10.82
CA GLY A 59 -3.32 5.75 11.75
C GLY A 59 -2.98 4.25 11.72
N HIS A 60 -3.50 3.49 10.75
CA HIS A 60 -3.16 2.07 10.53
C HIS A 60 -1.79 1.89 9.88
N GLN A 61 -1.52 0.77 9.20
CA GLN A 61 -0.17 0.43 8.70
C GLN A 61 0.50 1.58 7.96
N CYS A 62 1.80 1.79 8.21
CA CYS A 62 2.57 2.92 7.73
C CYS A 62 2.49 3.05 6.20
N GLY A 63 2.29 4.27 5.71
CA GLY A 63 2.24 4.55 4.27
C GLY A 63 3.45 4.01 3.51
N MET A 64 4.64 3.98 4.12
CA MET A 64 5.85 3.44 3.50
C MET A 64 5.70 1.97 3.07
N LEU A 65 5.01 1.15 3.90
CA LEU A 65 4.73 -0.25 3.61
C LEU A 65 3.77 -0.40 2.44
N TRP A 66 2.66 0.36 2.45
CA TRP A 66 1.70 0.35 1.34
C TRP A 66 2.34 0.77 0.01
N GLY A 67 3.18 1.82 0.03
CA GLY A 67 3.90 2.29 -1.13
C GLY A 67 4.91 1.28 -1.68
N ALA A 68 5.72 0.69 -0.80
CA ALA A 68 6.68 -0.34 -1.19
C ALA A 68 5.98 -1.59 -1.74
N SER A 69 4.85 -1.98 -1.16
CA SER A 69 4.03 -3.11 -1.63
C SER A 69 3.48 -2.87 -3.05
N LEU A 70 2.99 -1.65 -3.35
CA LEU A 70 2.60 -1.26 -4.72
C LEU A 70 3.76 -1.39 -5.72
N ALA A 71 4.97 -0.99 -5.30
CA ALA A 71 6.15 -1.07 -6.15
C ALA A 71 6.56 -2.51 -6.47
N VAL A 72 6.57 -3.41 -5.49
CA VAL A 72 6.90 -4.83 -5.74
C VAL A 72 5.80 -5.54 -6.53
N GLY A 73 4.53 -5.14 -6.39
CA GLY A 73 3.46 -5.60 -7.26
C GLY A 73 3.64 -5.14 -8.71
N ALA A 74 4.02 -3.87 -8.93
CA ALA A 74 4.34 -3.37 -10.27
C ALA A 74 5.49 -4.17 -10.91
N GLU A 75 6.51 -4.53 -10.14
CA GLU A 75 7.63 -5.32 -10.67
C GLU A 75 7.29 -6.80 -10.87
N ALA A 76 6.49 -7.40 -9.99
CA ALA A 76 6.00 -8.76 -10.17
C ALA A 76 5.23 -8.89 -11.49
N TYR A 77 4.41 -7.90 -11.84
CA TYR A 77 3.71 -7.87 -13.13
C TYR A 77 4.66 -7.86 -14.33
N ARG A 78 5.80 -7.17 -14.24
CA ARG A 78 6.77 -7.08 -15.36
C ARG A 78 7.56 -8.35 -15.58
N THR A 79 7.81 -9.10 -14.51
CA THR A 79 8.84 -10.17 -14.49
C THR A 79 8.26 -11.58 -14.42
N CYS A 80 7.05 -11.75 -13.91
CA CYS A 80 6.40 -13.05 -13.80
C CYS A 80 5.70 -13.44 -15.10
N ASN A 81 5.57 -14.75 -15.34
CA ASN A 81 5.03 -15.27 -16.60
C ASN A 81 3.49 -15.28 -16.61
N ASP A 82 2.88 -15.42 -15.44
CA ASP A 82 1.44 -15.46 -15.28
C ASP A 82 0.97 -14.74 -14.00
N GLN A 83 -0.35 -14.52 -13.91
CA GLN A 83 -0.96 -13.78 -12.82
C GLN A 83 -0.88 -14.49 -11.46
N ASN A 84 -0.92 -15.83 -11.40
CA ASN A 84 -0.81 -16.55 -10.13
C ASN A 84 0.60 -16.41 -9.56
N GLU A 85 1.62 -16.52 -10.43
CA GLU A 85 3.00 -16.26 -10.07
C GLU A 85 3.16 -14.81 -9.57
N ALA A 86 2.66 -13.83 -10.32
CA ALA A 86 2.77 -12.42 -9.96
C ALA A 86 2.08 -12.08 -8.62
N ILE A 87 0.89 -12.62 -8.36
CA ILE A 87 0.19 -12.47 -7.09
C ILE A 87 1.02 -13.07 -5.95
N THR A 88 1.52 -14.29 -6.14
CA THR A 88 2.33 -15.00 -5.14
C THR A 88 3.59 -14.20 -4.79
N VAL A 89 4.31 -13.74 -5.81
CA VAL A 89 5.54 -12.94 -5.65
C VAL A 89 5.25 -11.64 -4.93
N ALA A 90 4.19 -10.91 -5.31
CA ALA A 90 3.83 -9.65 -4.67
C ALA A 90 3.47 -9.83 -3.17
N ILE A 91 2.76 -10.91 -2.83
CA ILE A 91 2.42 -11.24 -1.42
C ILE A 91 3.68 -11.56 -0.61
N ILE A 92 4.55 -12.43 -1.13
CA ILE A 92 5.79 -12.83 -0.43
C ILE A 92 6.74 -11.63 -0.28
N ALA A 93 6.95 -10.86 -1.33
CA ALA A 93 7.80 -9.67 -1.26
C ALA A 93 7.26 -8.67 -0.23
N THR A 94 5.93 -8.53 -0.15
CA THR A 94 5.29 -7.70 0.88
C THR A 94 5.51 -8.25 2.29
N GLN A 95 5.41 -9.57 2.51
CA GLN A 95 5.74 -10.20 3.81
C GLN A 95 7.17 -9.89 4.25
N SER A 96 8.14 -10.00 3.34
CA SER A 96 9.53 -9.69 3.64
C SER A 96 9.74 -8.21 3.92
N LEU A 97 9.07 -7.31 3.20
CA LEU A 97 9.07 -5.86 3.49
C LEU A 97 8.48 -5.56 4.87
N MET A 98 7.37 -6.20 5.24
CA MET A 98 6.74 -6.08 6.57
C MET A 98 7.70 -6.52 7.68
N ASN A 99 8.38 -7.65 7.49
CA ASN A 99 9.38 -8.17 8.42
C ASN A 99 10.58 -7.22 8.55
N SER A 100 11.09 -6.72 7.43
CA SER A 100 12.19 -5.75 7.38
C SER A 100 11.84 -4.44 8.09
N PHE A 101 10.63 -3.92 7.87
CA PHE A 101 10.12 -2.73 8.54
C PHE A 101 9.97 -2.93 10.05
N THR A 102 9.35 -4.04 10.45
CA THR A 102 9.07 -4.34 11.87
C THR A 102 10.37 -4.53 12.66
N LYS A 103 11.41 -5.12 12.08
CA LYS A 103 12.75 -5.18 12.69
C LYS A 103 13.34 -3.78 12.95
N ASN A 104 12.99 -2.80 12.11
CA ASN A 104 13.51 -1.43 12.20
C ASN A 104 12.71 -0.51 13.13
N GLU A 105 11.38 -0.68 13.21
CA GLU A 105 10.44 0.25 13.88
C GLU A 105 9.63 -0.38 15.02
N HIS A 106 9.62 -1.71 15.16
CA HIS A 106 8.89 -2.49 16.18
C HIS A 106 7.36 -2.42 16.15
N THR A 107 6.79 -1.55 15.33
CA THR A 107 5.37 -1.48 15.01
C THR A 107 5.20 -1.23 13.52
N ILE A 108 4.05 -1.58 12.98
CA ILE A 108 3.66 -1.27 11.60
C ILE A 108 2.69 -0.09 11.55
N ASN A 109 2.06 0.30 12.66
CA ASN A 109 0.97 1.30 12.66
C ASN A 109 1.49 2.73 12.69
N CYS A 110 0.94 3.57 11.83
CA CYS A 110 1.33 4.97 11.71
C CYS A 110 0.99 5.76 12.96
N ARG A 111 -0.13 5.49 13.65
CA ARG A 111 -0.49 6.16 14.91
C ARG A 111 0.54 5.89 15.99
N ASP A 112 1.01 4.65 16.10
CA ASP A 112 2.03 4.26 17.09
C ASP A 112 3.37 4.93 16.78
N ILE A 113 3.74 5.00 15.49
CA ILE A 113 4.97 5.68 15.04
C ILE A 113 4.87 7.20 15.27
N THR A 114 3.74 7.81 14.94
CA THR A 114 3.60 9.28 14.93
C THR A 114 3.11 9.84 16.24
N HIS A 115 2.59 9.00 17.13
CA HIS A 115 1.90 9.37 18.37
C HIS A 115 0.79 10.41 18.08
N CYS A 116 0.16 10.29 16.89
CA CYS A 116 -0.76 11.28 16.38
C CYS A 116 -2.05 10.63 15.89
N ASP A 117 -3.17 11.06 16.48
CA ASP A 117 -4.46 10.99 15.81
C ASP A 117 -4.61 12.19 14.87
N PHE A 118 -4.48 11.95 13.57
CA PHE A 118 -4.55 13.01 12.56
C PHE A 118 -5.95 13.63 12.41
N LYS A 119 -7.02 13.00 12.93
CA LYS A 119 -8.37 13.59 12.93
C LYS A 119 -8.54 14.60 14.06
N SER A 120 -7.75 14.50 15.12
CA SER A 120 -7.76 15.44 16.23
C SER A 120 -6.85 16.65 15.94
N LYS A 121 -7.44 17.84 15.82
CA LYS A 121 -6.69 19.10 15.61
C LYS A 121 -5.64 19.34 16.69
N TRP A 122 -5.96 18.98 17.94
CA TRP A 122 -5.05 19.13 19.08
C TRP A 122 -3.88 18.14 18.99
N SER A 123 -4.15 16.88 18.69
CA SER A 123 -3.11 15.87 18.46
C SER A 123 -2.20 16.26 17.29
N PHE A 124 -2.79 16.75 16.20
CA PHE A 124 -2.03 17.24 15.04
C PHE A 124 -1.15 18.46 15.38
N ALA A 125 -1.66 19.42 16.15
CA ALA A 125 -0.87 20.54 16.62
C ALA A 125 0.33 20.07 17.47
N LYS A 126 0.12 19.11 18.38
CA LYS A 126 1.19 18.48 19.17
C LYS A 126 2.22 17.77 18.28
N TYR A 127 1.79 17.04 17.26
CA TYR A 127 2.66 16.38 16.28
C TYR A 127 3.57 17.38 15.55
N MET A 128 3.02 18.55 15.17
CA MET A 128 3.79 19.62 14.53
C MET A 128 4.77 20.29 15.50
N VAL A 129 4.32 20.68 16.70
CA VAL A 129 5.14 21.38 17.70
C VAL A 129 6.27 20.51 18.25
N SER A 130 6.00 19.22 18.49
CA SER A 130 7.01 18.26 18.96
C SER A 130 8.06 17.91 17.90
N GLY A 131 7.82 18.28 16.63
CA GLY A 131 8.69 17.89 15.53
C GLY A 131 8.65 16.40 15.20
N ARG A 132 7.64 15.65 15.66
CA ARG A 132 7.58 14.18 15.47
C ARG A 132 7.55 13.77 14.00
N PHE A 133 7.10 14.63 13.08
CA PHE A 133 7.22 14.40 11.63
C PHE A 133 8.67 14.22 11.15
N LEU A 134 9.66 14.81 11.84
CA LEU A 134 11.08 14.61 11.55
C LEU A 134 11.51 13.16 11.79
N TYR A 135 10.84 12.46 12.71
CA TYR A 135 11.05 11.03 12.93
C TYR A 135 10.66 10.23 11.69
N CYS A 136 9.50 10.51 11.08
CA CYS A 136 9.09 9.87 9.83
C CYS A 136 10.10 10.10 8.70
N PHE A 137 10.69 11.30 8.61
CA PHE A 137 11.76 11.57 7.65
C PHE A 137 13.06 10.79 7.92
N LYS A 138 13.46 10.70 9.19
CA LYS A 138 14.63 9.92 9.61
C LYS A 138 14.42 8.42 9.34
N MET A 139 13.23 7.92 9.66
CA MET A 139 12.83 6.53 9.41
C MET A 139 12.83 6.21 7.91
N ALA A 140 12.36 7.13 7.07
CA ALA A 140 12.41 6.97 5.62
C ALA A 140 13.85 6.77 5.10
N ASP A 141 14.79 7.61 5.54
CA ASP A 141 16.22 7.44 5.17
C ASP A 141 16.81 6.13 5.67
N LYS A 142 16.44 5.73 6.89
CA LYS A 142 16.98 4.52 7.50
C LYS A 142 16.48 3.26 6.78
N TRP A 143 15.18 3.20 6.48
CA TRP A 143 14.56 1.98 5.97
C TRP A 143 14.57 1.87 4.45
N ALA A 144 14.68 2.97 3.68
CA ALA A 144 14.66 2.89 2.22
C ALA A 144 15.74 1.97 1.60
N PRO A 145 17.00 1.95 2.08
CA PRO A 145 17.99 0.99 1.60
C PRO A 145 17.58 -0.47 1.86
N ASP A 146 17.09 -0.76 3.07
CA ASP A 146 16.64 -2.10 3.45
C ASP A 146 15.41 -2.52 2.62
N ALA A 147 14.45 -1.61 2.41
CA ALA A 147 13.27 -1.86 1.59
C ALA A 147 13.64 -2.24 0.15
N VAL A 148 14.57 -1.49 -0.47
CA VAL A 148 15.06 -1.79 -1.82
C VAL A 148 15.82 -3.11 -1.87
N ALA A 149 16.70 -3.37 -0.90
CA ALA A 149 17.46 -4.61 -0.83
C ALA A 149 16.53 -5.83 -0.67
N THR A 150 15.56 -5.75 0.26
CA THR A 150 14.54 -6.79 0.47
C THR A 150 13.70 -7.01 -0.78
N ALA A 151 13.24 -5.94 -1.44
CA ALA A 151 12.49 -6.06 -2.69
C ALA A 151 13.32 -6.78 -3.77
N ARG A 152 14.59 -6.38 -3.98
CA ARG A 152 15.48 -7.00 -4.97
C ARG A 152 15.70 -8.47 -4.71
N GLU A 153 15.99 -8.82 -3.46
CA GLU A 153 16.23 -10.21 -3.06
C GLU A 153 14.99 -11.08 -3.34
N GLU A 154 13.82 -10.63 -2.89
CA GLU A 154 12.59 -11.41 -3.06
C GLU A 154 12.15 -11.51 -4.51
N LEU A 155 12.32 -10.45 -5.31
CA LEU A 155 11.95 -10.42 -6.73
C LEU A 155 12.93 -11.23 -7.61
N ALA A 156 14.21 -11.35 -7.21
CA ALA A 156 15.20 -12.14 -7.92
C ALA A 156 15.15 -13.66 -7.60
N ARG A 157 14.43 -14.06 -6.56
CA ARG A 157 14.39 -15.46 -6.10
C ARG A 157 13.70 -16.39 -7.10
N THR A 158 14.41 -17.34 -7.70
CA THR A 158 13.85 -18.22 -8.74
C THR A 158 13.14 -19.47 -8.21
N ASN A 159 13.55 -19.98 -7.04
CA ASN A 159 12.98 -21.20 -6.44
C ASN A 159 11.85 -20.86 -5.46
N ARG A 160 10.69 -20.46 -5.97
CA ARG A 160 9.49 -20.20 -5.16
C ARG A 160 8.51 -21.36 -5.29
N ASN A 161 7.91 -21.76 -4.16
CA ASN A 161 6.74 -22.62 -4.21
C ASN A 161 5.55 -21.75 -4.61
N VAL A 162 5.20 -21.78 -5.90
CA VAL A 162 4.05 -21.04 -6.44
C VAL A 162 2.86 -21.99 -6.44
N PRO A 163 1.76 -21.68 -5.72
CA PRO A 163 0.57 -22.50 -5.79
C PRO A 163 -0.01 -22.45 -7.20
N ALA A 164 -0.66 -23.54 -7.61
CA ALA A 164 -1.31 -23.63 -8.93
C ALA A 164 -2.38 -22.54 -9.15
N VAL A 165 -2.98 -22.04 -8.05
CA VAL A 165 -3.91 -20.92 -8.06
C VAL A 165 -3.56 -20.00 -6.90
N ALA A 166 -3.44 -18.69 -7.18
CA ALA A 166 -3.27 -17.67 -6.16
C ALA A 166 -4.32 -16.57 -6.34
N MET A 167 -5.02 -16.22 -5.26
CA MET A 167 -6.00 -15.13 -5.25
C MET A 167 -5.64 -14.08 -4.21
N SER A 168 -5.95 -12.80 -4.52
CA SER A 168 -5.82 -11.70 -3.57
C SER A 168 -7.14 -10.94 -3.43
N CYS A 169 -7.61 -10.71 -2.19
CA CYS A 169 -8.85 -9.94 -1.98
C CYS A 169 -8.74 -8.53 -2.57
N ALA A 170 -7.53 -7.99 -2.62
CA ALA A 170 -7.20 -6.71 -3.23
C ALA A 170 -7.25 -6.74 -4.76
N THR A 171 -6.74 -7.80 -5.40
CA THR A 171 -6.85 -7.97 -6.87
C THR A 171 -8.31 -8.12 -7.28
N GLU A 172 -9.10 -8.88 -6.50
CA GLU A 172 -10.50 -9.14 -6.81
C GLU A 172 -11.37 -7.88 -6.76
N VAL A 173 -11.18 -7.02 -5.74
CA VAL A 173 -11.89 -5.73 -5.68
C VAL A 173 -11.41 -4.78 -6.76
N ALA A 174 -10.10 -4.69 -7.03
CA ALA A 174 -9.57 -3.86 -8.10
C ALA A 174 -10.11 -4.27 -9.47
N ARG A 175 -10.12 -5.59 -9.77
CA ARG A 175 -10.72 -6.14 -10.99
C ARG A 175 -12.17 -5.71 -11.14
N LYS A 176 -12.96 -5.82 -10.06
CA LYS A 176 -14.37 -5.45 -10.07
C LYS A 176 -14.59 -3.94 -10.26
N MET A 177 -13.60 -3.12 -9.88
CA MET A 177 -13.57 -1.68 -10.12
C MET A 177 -13.02 -1.29 -11.50
N GLY A 178 -12.75 -2.25 -12.39
CA GLY A 178 -12.28 -2.00 -13.74
C GLY A 178 -10.78 -1.75 -13.86
N ALA A 179 -9.98 -2.25 -12.93
CA ALA A 179 -8.52 -2.20 -13.00
C ALA A 179 -7.98 -2.93 -14.24
N THR A 180 -6.85 -2.44 -14.76
CA THR A 180 -6.02 -3.20 -15.71
C THR A 180 -5.33 -4.38 -14.99
N ASP A 181 -4.81 -5.35 -15.75
CA ASP A 181 -4.05 -6.46 -15.16
C ASP A 181 -2.86 -5.96 -14.33
N GLU A 182 -2.15 -4.94 -14.78
CA GLU A 182 -1.05 -4.33 -14.02
C GLU A 182 -1.55 -3.70 -12.70
N GLU A 183 -2.62 -2.89 -12.76
CA GLU A 183 -3.22 -2.26 -11.57
C GLU A 183 -3.72 -3.31 -10.56
N MET A 184 -4.24 -4.46 -11.04
CA MET A 184 -4.60 -5.60 -10.19
C MET A 184 -3.38 -6.17 -9.48
N ILE A 185 -2.31 -6.50 -10.19
CA ILE A 185 -1.11 -7.10 -9.59
C ILE A 185 -0.41 -6.12 -8.65
N MET A 186 -0.41 -4.82 -8.94
CA MET A 186 0.15 -3.79 -8.06
C MET A 186 -0.42 -3.84 -6.64
N VAL A 187 -1.72 -4.11 -6.50
CA VAL A 187 -2.35 -4.22 -5.17
C VAL A 187 -2.33 -5.64 -4.60
N ALA A 188 -1.80 -6.64 -5.31
CA ALA A 188 -1.86 -8.04 -4.89
C ALA A 188 -1.23 -8.29 -3.53
N GLY A 189 -0.11 -7.59 -3.24
CA GLY A 189 0.57 -7.61 -1.95
C GLY A 189 -0.28 -7.15 -0.77
N PHE A 190 -1.42 -6.48 -1.00
CA PHE A 190 -2.34 -6.07 0.05
C PHE A 190 -3.16 -7.24 0.63
N ALA A 191 -3.07 -8.44 0.05
CA ALA A 191 -3.76 -9.66 0.50
C ALA A 191 -3.76 -9.84 2.01
N GLY A 192 -4.89 -10.28 2.60
CA GLY A 192 -5.00 -10.60 4.03
C GLY A 192 -4.56 -9.49 4.97
N GLY A 193 -4.76 -8.22 4.59
CA GLY A 193 -4.42 -7.06 5.42
C GLY A 193 -2.99 -6.52 5.23
N LEU A 194 -2.33 -6.87 4.11
CA LEU A 194 -0.99 -6.52 3.62
C LEU A 194 0.05 -7.65 3.76
N GLY A 195 0.06 -8.63 2.88
CA GLY A 195 0.97 -9.77 3.00
C GLY A 195 0.52 -10.76 4.09
N LEU A 196 -0.78 -10.93 4.26
CA LEU A 196 -1.41 -11.88 5.19
C LEU A 196 -1.19 -11.57 6.68
N SER A 197 -0.84 -10.33 7.02
CA SER A 197 -0.56 -9.93 8.41
C SER A 197 -1.78 -9.87 9.33
N GLY A 198 -3.00 -9.92 8.80
CA GLY A 198 -4.24 -9.76 9.57
C GLY A 198 -4.57 -8.30 9.93
N ALA A 199 -3.70 -7.34 9.61
CA ALA A 199 -3.91 -5.92 9.92
C ALA A 199 -4.97 -5.26 9.00
N ALA A 200 -5.00 -3.92 8.88
CA ALA A 200 -6.04 -3.21 8.13
C ALA A 200 -6.34 -3.80 6.73
N CYS A 201 -7.62 -3.93 6.41
CA CYS A 201 -8.15 -4.65 5.26
C CYS A 201 -7.50 -4.23 3.92
N GLY A 202 -6.92 -5.21 3.23
CA GLY A 202 -6.27 -4.99 1.94
C GLY A 202 -7.22 -4.61 0.81
N ALA A 203 -8.43 -5.18 0.81
CA ALA A 203 -9.45 -4.84 -0.20
C ALA A 203 -9.90 -3.37 -0.06
N LEU A 204 -10.05 -2.87 1.17
CA LEU A 204 -10.33 -1.46 1.42
C LEU A 204 -9.20 -0.56 0.88
N SER A 205 -7.96 -0.86 1.22
CA SER A 205 -6.80 -0.09 0.76
C SER A 205 -6.70 -0.07 -0.77
N ALA A 206 -6.95 -1.19 -1.43
CA ALA A 206 -7.00 -1.28 -2.89
C ALA A 206 -8.12 -0.43 -3.48
N ALA A 207 -9.33 -0.48 -2.93
CA ALA A 207 -10.45 0.33 -3.40
C ALA A 207 -10.20 1.84 -3.24
N ILE A 208 -9.65 2.26 -2.08
CA ILE A 208 -9.22 3.64 -1.84
C ILE A 208 -8.17 4.09 -2.87
N TRP A 209 -7.19 3.24 -3.15
CA TRP A 209 -6.16 3.54 -4.15
C TRP A 209 -6.76 3.63 -5.57
N MET A 210 -7.66 2.72 -5.96
CA MET A 210 -8.35 2.75 -7.25
C MET A 210 -9.16 4.04 -7.47
N LYS A 211 -9.95 4.46 -6.47
CA LYS A 211 -10.66 5.76 -6.53
C LYS A 211 -9.71 6.93 -6.63
N SER A 212 -8.60 6.87 -5.89
CA SER A 212 -7.55 7.88 -5.92
C SER A 212 -6.83 7.94 -7.27
N LEU A 213 -6.68 6.80 -7.95
CA LEU A 213 -6.11 6.71 -9.28
C LEU A 213 -7.05 7.29 -10.34
N ALA A 214 -8.33 6.94 -10.31
CA ALA A 214 -9.35 7.56 -11.17
C ALA A 214 -9.37 9.08 -11.01
N TRP A 215 -9.38 9.57 -9.77
CA TRP A 215 -9.28 10.98 -9.46
C TRP A 215 -7.99 11.62 -10.00
N CYS A 216 -6.84 10.95 -9.91
CA CYS A 216 -5.58 11.48 -10.42
C CYS A 216 -5.53 11.56 -11.95
N LYS A 217 -6.26 10.68 -12.65
CA LYS A 217 -6.42 10.68 -14.12
C LYS A 217 -7.25 11.89 -14.58
N GLU A 218 -8.28 12.27 -13.82
CA GLU A 218 -9.19 13.38 -14.17
C GLU A 218 -8.73 14.75 -13.67
N ALA A 219 -8.23 14.83 -12.42
CA ALA A 219 -7.88 16.07 -11.76
C ALA A 219 -6.36 16.28 -11.73
N ALA A 220 -5.85 17.07 -12.68
CA ALA A 220 -4.46 17.50 -12.69
C ALA A 220 -4.13 18.28 -11.39
N LYS A 221 -3.10 17.82 -10.67
CA LYS A 221 -2.43 18.52 -9.55
C LYS A 221 -3.15 18.57 -8.18
N LYS A 222 -4.34 17.99 -8.00
CA LYS A 222 -4.92 17.83 -6.64
C LYS A 222 -4.26 16.64 -5.93
N MET A 223 -4.04 16.76 -4.61
CA MET A 223 -3.53 15.67 -3.77
C MET A 223 -4.61 14.59 -3.62
N ALA A 224 -4.25 13.32 -3.84
CA ALA A 224 -5.21 12.22 -3.78
C ALA A 224 -5.76 11.99 -2.36
N LEU A 225 -5.02 12.41 -1.32
CA LEU A 225 -5.46 12.40 0.08
C LEU A 225 -6.76 13.20 0.33
N LYS A 226 -7.10 14.16 -0.55
CA LYS A 226 -8.32 14.97 -0.45
C LYS A 226 -9.46 14.45 -1.33
N ASN A 227 -9.33 13.24 -1.89
CA ASN A 227 -10.36 12.65 -2.74
C ASN A 227 -11.62 12.33 -1.90
N PRO A 228 -12.77 12.99 -2.15
CA PRO A 228 -14.01 12.71 -1.44
C PRO A 228 -14.52 11.28 -1.68
N GLU A 229 -14.28 10.69 -2.86
CA GLU A 229 -14.72 9.33 -3.16
C GLU A 229 -13.95 8.28 -2.35
N ALA A 230 -12.65 8.49 -2.18
CA ALA A 230 -11.83 7.64 -1.29
C ALA A 230 -12.33 7.70 0.15
N LYS A 231 -12.75 8.88 0.62
CA LYS A 231 -13.35 9.05 1.95
C LYS A 231 -14.72 8.35 2.03
N ASN A 232 -15.57 8.47 1.02
CA ASN A 232 -16.85 7.77 0.96
C ASN A 232 -16.68 6.24 0.98
N THR A 233 -15.65 5.73 0.30
CA THR A 233 -15.29 4.31 0.32
C THR A 233 -14.97 3.84 1.74
N LEU A 234 -14.16 4.61 2.49
CA LEU A 234 -13.85 4.32 3.88
C LEU A 234 -15.09 4.36 4.79
N GLU A 235 -15.94 5.38 4.66
CA GLU A 235 -17.16 5.50 5.44
C GLU A 235 -18.15 4.35 5.15
N THR A 236 -18.26 3.95 3.89
CA THR A 236 -19.09 2.81 3.47
C THR A 236 -18.56 1.50 4.03
N PHE A 237 -17.24 1.33 3.99
CA PHE A 237 -16.58 0.17 4.59
C PHE A 237 -16.85 0.09 6.09
N TYR A 238 -16.65 1.18 6.85
CA TYR A 238 -16.90 1.17 8.30
C TYR A 238 -18.34 0.86 8.66
N LYS A 239 -19.32 1.28 7.85
CA LYS A 239 -20.72 0.87 8.04
C LYS A 239 -20.92 -0.64 7.81
N ALA A 240 -20.15 -1.24 6.91
CA ALA A 240 -20.28 -2.65 6.57
C ALA A 240 -19.54 -3.60 7.53
N THR A 241 -18.61 -3.07 8.34
CA THR A 241 -17.72 -3.83 9.24
C THR A 241 -17.86 -3.45 10.70
N ASP A 242 -18.90 -2.68 11.06
CA ASP A 242 -19.10 -2.16 12.41
C ASP A 242 -17.85 -1.42 12.94
N ALA A 243 -17.27 -0.58 12.06
CA ALA A 243 -16.05 0.19 12.27
C ALA A 243 -14.76 -0.64 12.49
N ASN A 244 -14.81 -1.97 12.36
CA ASN A 244 -13.59 -2.79 12.37
C ASN A 244 -12.84 -2.61 11.04
N ILE A 245 -11.52 -2.50 11.11
CA ILE A 245 -10.66 -2.42 9.91
C ILE A 245 -9.71 -3.60 9.79
N HIS A 246 -9.40 -4.27 10.90
CA HIS A 246 -8.44 -5.36 10.95
C HIS A 246 -9.00 -6.57 10.21
N CYS A 247 -8.22 -7.10 9.27
CA CYS A 247 -8.64 -8.19 8.41
C CYS A 247 -8.98 -9.43 9.23
N ASP A 248 -8.14 -9.79 10.20
CA ASP A 248 -8.34 -10.97 11.05
C ASP A 248 -9.63 -10.91 11.88
N VAL A 249 -9.98 -9.72 12.38
CA VAL A 249 -11.23 -9.46 13.10
C VAL A 249 -12.43 -9.56 12.14
N ILE A 250 -12.33 -8.93 10.97
CA ILE A 250 -13.43 -8.92 9.99
C ILE A 250 -13.69 -10.30 9.41
N THR A 251 -12.64 -11.08 9.15
CA THR A 251 -12.74 -12.41 8.55
C THR A 251 -12.89 -13.52 9.59
N GLU A 252 -12.75 -13.19 10.88
CA GLU A 252 -12.72 -14.15 11.99
C GLU A 252 -11.68 -15.27 11.79
N THR A 253 -10.63 -14.98 11.02
CA THR A 253 -9.57 -15.93 10.68
C THR A 253 -8.27 -15.22 10.37
N SER A 254 -7.14 -15.85 10.69
CA SER A 254 -5.81 -15.48 10.21
C SER A 254 -5.39 -16.36 9.05
N PHE A 255 -4.53 -15.86 8.16
CA PHE A 255 -3.99 -16.63 7.05
C PHE A 255 -2.48 -16.84 7.25
N SER A 256 -2.06 -18.08 7.38
CA SER A 256 -0.65 -18.44 7.48
C SER A 256 -0.02 -18.69 6.11
N THR A 257 -0.85 -19.03 5.11
CA THR A 257 -0.41 -19.38 3.76
C THR A 257 -1.26 -18.68 2.68
N ILE A 258 -0.69 -18.59 1.47
CA ILE A 258 -1.39 -18.02 0.30
C ILE A 258 -2.54 -18.93 -0.11
N GLU A 259 -2.39 -20.24 0.07
CA GLU A 259 -3.39 -21.27 -0.21
C GLU A 259 -4.62 -21.13 0.70
N GLU A 260 -4.43 -20.88 2.00
CA GLU A 260 -5.52 -20.63 2.96
C GLU A 260 -6.32 -19.37 2.56
N HIS A 261 -5.61 -18.28 2.29
CA HIS A 261 -6.24 -17.03 1.83
C HIS A 261 -6.96 -17.20 0.49
N THR A 262 -6.35 -17.94 -0.44
CA THR A 262 -6.94 -18.24 -1.75
C THR A 262 -8.22 -19.07 -1.60
N LEU A 263 -8.19 -20.11 -0.76
CA LEU A 263 -9.36 -20.95 -0.49
C LEU A 263 -10.49 -20.15 0.16
N PHE A 264 -10.15 -19.26 1.11
CA PHE A 264 -11.12 -18.38 1.76
C PHE A 264 -11.83 -17.48 0.75
N ILE A 265 -11.09 -16.84 -0.16
CA ILE A 265 -11.66 -15.99 -1.20
C ILE A 265 -12.52 -16.81 -2.17
N LYS A 266 -11.99 -17.96 -2.63
CA LYS A 266 -12.68 -18.85 -3.56
C LYS A 266 -14.02 -19.34 -3.01
N ASN A 267 -14.10 -19.54 -1.70
CA ASN A 267 -15.31 -19.95 -0.99
C ASN A 267 -16.24 -18.76 -0.62
N GLY A 268 -15.91 -17.55 -1.07
CA GLY A 268 -16.76 -16.37 -0.91
C GLY A 268 -16.52 -15.53 0.35
N GLY A 269 -15.46 -15.80 1.12
CA GLY A 269 -15.25 -15.18 2.45
C GLY A 269 -15.19 -13.63 2.43
N CYS A 270 -14.56 -13.03 1.41
CA CYS A 270 -14.52 -11.57 1.24
C CYS A 270 -15.61 -11.01 0.31
N ALA A 271 -16.50 -11.84 -0.25
CA ALA A 271 -17.36 -11.46 -1.38
C ALA A 271 -18.30 -10.29 -1.04
N LYS A 272 -18.89 -10.28 0.16
CA LYS A 272 -19.77 -9.19 0.62
C LYS A 272 -19.03 -7.84 0.62
N LEU A 273 -17.84 -7.79 1.20
CA LEU A 273 -17.05 -6.54 1.26
C LEU A 273 -16.51 -6.11 -0.09
N ILE A 274 -16.05 -7.06 -0.92
CA ILE A 274 -15.63 -6.77 -2.29
C ILE A 274 -16.78 -6.14 -3.07
N ASN A 275 -18.01 -6.67 -2.93
CA ASN A 275 -19.19 -6.10 -3.58
C ASN A 275 -19.44 -4.66 -3.11
N VAL A 276 -19.50 -4.45 -1.79
CA VAL A 276 -19.71 -3.12 -1.19
C VAL A 276 -18.68 -2.10 -1.69
N LEU A 277 -17.39 -2.45 -1.61
CA LEU A 277 -16.27 -1.57 -1.98
C LEU A 277 -16.23 -1.27 -3.49
N SER A 278 -16.58 -2.25 -4.32
CA SER A 278 -16.57 -2.06 -5.78
C SER A 278 -17.65 -1.10 -6.29
N THR A 279 -18.68 -0.84 -5.48
CA THR A 279 -19.81 0.03 -5.83
C THR A 279 -19.85 1.35 -5.07
N SER A 280 -18.96 1.54 -4.08
CA SER A 280 -18.92 2.73 -3.23
C SER A 280 -18.22 3.95 -3.86
#